data_AF-A0ABC8LVA4-F1
#
_entry.id   AF-A0ABC8LVA4-F1
#
_cell.length_a   1.000
_cell.length_b   1.000
_cell.length_c   1.000
_cell.angle_alpha   90.00
_cell.angle_beta   90.00
_cell.angle_gamma   90.00
#
_symmetry.space_group_name_H-M   'P 1'
#
loop_
_entity.id
_entity.type
_entity.pdbx_description
1 polymer ?
#
loop_
_entity_poly.entity_id
_entity_poly.type
_entity_poly.pdbx_seq_one_letter_code
_entity_poly.pdbx_strand_id
1 'polypeptide(L)'
;MDQQEIKKLNGVGLEDLSYTELASLENMLKEGYRIVNEQTDEAYNELTCKLIVECDVMGYDWVNEKEKEDLAYQSLLAKRRRVMRNKARELRLRPPQKIQHHRRDDPEGLMLDIDALKFEKERLRLLNQRMIGKELDGMSYLELYVFCFEIQHGMLEAEKMRKIKGARPVNMEPISPGQI
;
A
#
# COMPACT_ATOMS: atom_id res chain seq x y z
N MET A 1 -14.28 12.51 -6.87
CA MET A 1 -13.26 11.81 -6.08
C MET A 1 -11.93 12.20 -6.68
N ASP A 2 -11.21 13.10 -6.01
CA ASP A 2 -10.10 13.85 -6.61
C ASP A 2 -8.81 13.00 -6.70
N GLN A 3 -8.05 13.21 -7.77
CA GLN A 3 -6.79 12.50 -8.08
C GLN A 3 -5.69 12.68 -7.01
N GLN A 4 -5.92 13.55 -6.02
CA GLN A 4 -5.03 13.81 -4.88
C GLN A 4 -5.13 12.70 -3.79
N GLU A 5 -6.31 12.13 -3.56
CA GLU A 5 -6.55 11.08 -2.54
C GLU A 5 -5.88 9.74 -2.91
N ILE A 6 -5.68 9.49 -4.21
CA ILE A 6 -5.14 8.22 -4.76
C ILE A 6 -3.65 8.01 -4.40
N LYS A 7 -2.93 8.98 -3.82
CA LYS A 7 -1.46 8.89 -3.74
C LYS A 7 -0.86 8.32 -2.46
N LYS A 8 -1.62 8.11 -1.37
CA LYS A 8 -1.01 8.16 -0.02
C LYS A 8 -1.41 7.09 1.01
N LEU A 9 -2.21 6.08 0.64
CA LEU A 9 -2.71 5.04 1.57
C LEU A 9 -1.64 4.06 2.09
N ASN A 10 -0.43 4.10 1.52
CA ASN A 10 0.52 2.99 1.64
C ASN A 10 1.62 3.26 2.69
N GLY A 11 1.50 4.35 3.46
CA GLY A 11 2.52 4.78 4.43
C GLY A 11 3.78 5.40 3.82
N VAL A 12 3.78 5.74 2.53
CA VAL A 12 4.95 6.26 1.80
C VAL A 12 4.64 7.64 1.22
N GLY A 13 5.59 8.57 1.27
CA GLY A 13 5.41 9.92 0.70
C GLY A 13 4.56 10.84 1.58
N LEU A 14 4.64 10.61 2.89
CA LEU A 14 3.84 11.31 3.89
C LEU A 14 4.45 12.66 4.30
N GLU A 15 5.66 12.99 3.84
CA GLU A 15 6.39 14.21 4.23
C GLU A 15 5.62 15.48 3.85
N ASP A 16 4.86 15.45 2.75
CA ASP A 16 4.13 16.59 2.22
C ASP A 16 2.73 16.76 2.82
N LEU A 17 2.25 15.82 3.64
CA LEU A 17 0.89 15.86 4.21
C LEU A 17 0.79 16.69 5.48
N SER A 18 -0.16 17.60 5.57
CA SER A 18 -0.49 18.30 6.81
C SER A 18 -0.94 17.33 7.92
N TYR A 19 -0.96 17.83 9.16
CA TYR A 19 -1.43 17.06 10.32
C TYR A 19 -2.86 16.53 10.13
N THR A 20 -3.75 17.35 9.58
CA THR A 20 -5.16 16.99 9.34
C THR A 20 -5.31 15.98 8.21
N GLU A 21 -4.53 16.10 7.13
CA GLU A 21 -4.53 15.09 6.07
C GLU A 21 -3.97 13.74 6.57
N LEU A 22 -2.95 13.74 7.43
CA LEU A 22 -2.43 12.53 8.07
C LEU A 22 -3.47 11.87 9.00
N ALA A 23 -4.24 12.67 9.74
CA ALA A 23 -5.32 12.15 10.57
C ALA A 23 -6.47 11.56 9.75
N SER A 24 -6.85 12.22 8.65
CA SER A 24 -7.83 11.69 7.70
C SER A 24 -7.37 10.38 7.08
N LEU A 25 -6.10 10.31 6.65
CA LEU A 25 -5.49 9.11 6.11
C LEU A 25 -5.51 7.94 7.10
N GLU A 26 -5.11 8.18 8.35
CA GLU A 26 -5.12 7.17 9.40
C GLU A 26 -6.54 6.62 9.63
N ASN A 27 -7.56 7.49 9.63
CA ASN A 27 -8.95 7.07 9.78
C ASN A 27 -9.43 6.22 8.59
N MET A 28 -9.11 6.61 7.36
CA MET A 28 -9.43 5.80 6.16
C MET A 28 -8.79 4.42 6.23
N LEU A 29 -7.53 4.34 6.67
CA LEU A 29 -6.81 3.08 6.80
C LEU A 29 -7.34 2.21 7.96
N LYS A 30 -7.76 2.83 9.08
CA LYS A 30 -8.42 2.10 10.17
C LYS A 30 -9.72 1.45 9.71
N GLU A 31 -10.53 2.19 8.96
CA GLU A 31 -11.77 1.65 8.42
C GLU A 31 -11.52 0.56 7.37
N GLY A 32 -10.56 0.79 6.47
CA GLY A 32 -10.13 -0.23 5.52
C GLY A 32 -9.62 -1.50 6.21
N TYR A 33 -8.82 -1.36 7.28
CA TYR A 33 -8.36 -2.49 8.09
C TYR A 33 -9.53 -3.25 8.71
N ARG A 34 -10.51 -2.56 9.30
CA ARG A 34 -11.70 -3.19 9.88
C ARG A 34 -12.43 -4.05 8.85
N ILE A 35 -12.70 -3.49 7.66
CA ILE A 35 -13.41 -4.19 6.58
C ILE A 35 -12.61 -5.39 6.08
N VAL A 36 -11.31 -5.22 5.82
CA VAL A 36 -10.45 -6.32 5.34
C VAL A 36 -10.35 -7.42 6.40
N ASN A 37 -10.29 -7.07 7.69
CA ASN A 37 -10.25 -8.06 8.76
C ASN A 37 -11.55 -8.86 8.83
N GLU A 38 -12.71 -8.20 8.73
CA GLU A 38 -14.02 -8.88 8.68
C GLU A 38 -14.10 -9.86 7.50
N GLN A 39 -13.68 -9.43 6.30
CA GLN A 39 -13.63 -10.34 5.15
C GLN A 39 -12.58 -11.45 5.28
N THR A 40 -11.49 -11.20 6.00
CA THR A 40 -10.48 -12.24 6.29
C THR A 40 -11.08 -13.32 7.17
N ASP A 41 -11.87 -12.95 8.19
CA ASP A 41 -12.56 -13.90 9.07
C ASP A 41 -13.61 -14.71 8.28
N GLU A 42 -14.34 -14.08 7.37
CA GLU A 42 -15.29 -14.76 6.48
C GLU A 42 -14.57 -15.76 5.55
N ALA A 43 -13.49 -15.32 4.89
CA ALA A 43 -12.70 -16.17 4.00
C ALA A 43 -12.00 -17.32 4.76
N TYR A 44 -11.64 -17.12 6.02
CA TYR A 44 -11.09 -18.17 6.88
C TYR A 44 -12.10 -19.28 7.14
N ASN A 45 -13.36 -18.92 7.39
CA ASN A 45 -14.43 -19.91 7.61
C ASN A 45 -14.65 -20.76 6.34
N GLU A 46 -14.68 -20.13 5.17
CA GLU A 46 -14.79 -20.83 3.88
C GLU A 46 -13.58 -21.75 3.63
N LEU A 47 -12.36 -21.24 3.87
CA LEU A 47 -11.13 -22.01 3.73
C LEU A 47 -11.13 -23.23 4.67
N THR A 48 -11.56 -23.06 5.92
CA THR A 48 -11.57 -24.13 6.93
C THR A 48 -12.41 -25.32 6.46
N CYS A 49 -13.61 -25.07 5.91
CA CYS A 49 -14.45 -26.13 5.34
C CYS A 49 -13.75 -26.89 4.22
N LYS A 50 -13.04 -26.18 3.34
CA LYS A 50 -12.29 -26.76 2.24
C LYS A 50 -11.10 -27.59 2.74
N LEU A 51 -10.35 -27.08 3.71
CA LEU A 51 -9.19 -27.77 4.28
C LEU A 51 -9.57 -29.08 4.98
N ILE A 52 -10.75 -29.16 5.61
CA ILE A 52 -11.24 -30.42 6.20
C ILE A 52 -11.34 -31.51 5.11
N VAL A 53 -11.99 -31.19 4.00
CA VAL A 53 -12.15 -32.14 2.88
C VAL A 53 -10.81 -32.48 2.24
N GLU A 54 -9.93 -31.49 2.05
CA GLU A 54 -8.60 -31.74 1.49
C GLU A 54 -7.72 -32.58 2.43
N CYS A 55 -7.82 -32.39 3.75
CA CYS A 55 -7.12 -33.22 4.74
C CYS A 55 -7.56 -34.68 4.66
N ASP A 56 -8.86 -34.94 4.50
CA ASP A 56 -9.40 -36.30 4.39
C ASP A 56 -8.88 -37.05 3.14
N VAL A 57 -8.60 -36.31 2.06
CA VAL A 57 -8.16 -36.89 0.77
C VAL A 57 -6.63 -36.97 0.66
N MET A 58 -5.95 -35.89 1.04
CA MET A 58 -4.51 -35.70 0.80
C MET A 58 -3.63 -35.93 2.02
N GLY A 59 -4.23 -35.92 3.22
CA GLY A 59 -3.53 -35.97 4.50
C GLY A 59 -3.11 -34.59 5.03
N TYR A 60 -3.11 -34.46 6.36
CA TYR A 60 -2.80 -33.21 7.07
C TYR A 60 -1.44 -32.61 6.71
N ASP A 61 -0.39 -33.44 6.61
CA ASP A 61 0.98 -32.97 6.35
C ASP A 61 1.08 -32.25 5.01
N TRP A 62 0.45 -32.80 3.96
CA TRP A 62 0.43 -32.20 2.64
C TRP A 62 -0.29 -30.84 2.64
N VAL A 63 -1.47 -30.78 3.27
CA VAL A 63 -2.27 -29.56 3.35
C VAL A 63 -1.52 -28.45 4.09
N ASN A 64 -0.90 -28.78 5.23
CA ASN A 64 -0.12 -27.84 6.04
C ASN A 64 1.13 -27.33 5.30
N GLU A 65 1.84 -28.20 4.57
CA GLU A 65 2.96 -27.78 3.74
C GLU A 65 2.50 -26.83 2.62
N LYS A 66 1.40 -27.18 1.95
CA LYS A 66 0.84 -26.36 0.88
C LYS A 66 0.41 -24.97 1.36
N GLU A 67 -0.24 -24.88 2.50
CA GLU A 67 -0.65 -23.60 3.10
C GLU A 67 0.57 -22.71 3.41
N LYS A 68 1.65 -23.30 3.95
CA LYS A 68 2.90 -22.56 4.23
C LYS A 68 3.55 -22.04 2.95
N GLU A 69 3.57 -22.83 1.88
CA GLU A 69 4.08 -22.41 0.58
C GLU A 69 3.28 -21.23 0.03
N ASP A 70 1.95 -21.32 0.08
CA ASP A 70 1.06 -20.27 -0.43
C ASP A 70 1.21 -18.99 0.40
N LEU A 71 1.32 -19.09 1.73
CA LEU A 71 1.58 -17.95 2.61
C LEU A 71 2.95 -17.30 2.31
N ALA A 72 3.98 -18.10 2.10
CA ALA A 72 5.32 -17.62 1.74
C ALA A 72 5.29 -16.92 0.38
N TYR A 73 4.56 -17.47 -0.59
CA TYR A 73 4.37 -16.90 -1.91
C TYR A 73 3.66 -15.54 -1.83
N GLN A 74 2.54 -15.45 -1.11
CA GLN A 74 1.81 -14.18 -0.95
C GLN A 74 2.64 -13.12 -0.22
N SER A 75 3.42 -13.53 0.80
CA SER A 75 4.37 -12.67 1.49
C SER A 75 5.46 -12.14 0.54
N LEU A 76 5.98 -12.98 -0.35
CA LEU A 76 6.94 -12.59 -1.37
C LEU A 76 6.34 -11.58 -2.36
N LEU A 77 5.11 -11.82 -2.81
CA LEU A 77 4.40 -10.90 -3.69
C LEU A 77 4.19 -9.54 -3.02
N ALA A 78 3.79 -9.50 -1.75
CA ALA A 78 3.65 -8.26 -0.98
C ALA A 78 4.97 -7.47 -0.92
N LYS A 79 6.10 -8.16 -0.66
CA LYS A 79 7.45 -7.54 -0.71
C LYS A 79 7.76 -6.97 -2.10
N ARG A 80 7.51 -7.73 -3.17
CA ARG A 80 7.72 -7.26 -4.56
C ARG A 80 6.86 -6.05 -4.89
N ARG A 81 5.58 -6.06 -4.50
CA ARG A 81 4.68 -4.89 -4.63
C ARG A 81 5.27 -3.68 -3.93
N ARG A 82 5.76 -3.83 -2.69
CA ARG A 82 6.43 -2.75 -1.95
C ARG A 82 7.65 -2.19 -2.67
N VAL A 83 8.54 -3.04 -3.16
CA VAL A 83 9.75 -2.61 -3.90
C VAL A 83 9.39 -1.81 -5.14
N MET A 84 8.41 -2.29 -5.93
CA MET A 84 7.93 -1.59 -7.12
C MET A 84 7.37 -0.20 -6.78
N ARG A 85 6.60 -0.08 -5.69
CA ARG A 85 6.07 1.21 -5.21
C ARG A 85 7.19 2.19 -4.84
N ASN A 86 8.20 1.70 -4.11
CA ASN A 86 9.37 2.51 -3.75
C ASN A 86 10.10 2.97 -5.01
N LYS A 87 10.27 2.07 -6.00
CA LYS A 87 10.91 2.43 -7.26
C LYS A 87 10.13 3.48 -8.04
N ALA A 88 8.81 3.32 -8.13
CA ALA A 88 7.93 4.31 -8.75
C ALA A 88 8.00 5.67 -8.04
N ARG A 89 8.16 5.70 -6.71
CA ARG A 89 8.38 6.94 -5.96
C ARG A 89 9.73 7.59 -6.27
N GLU A 90 10.82 6.82 -6.27
CA GLU A 90 12.15 7.33 -6.64
C GLU A 90 12.11 8.00 -8.02
N LEU A 91 11.42 7.40 -8.98
CA LEU A 91 11.28 7.95 -10.32
C LEU A 91 10.50 9.27 -10.35
N ARG A 92 9.51 9.47 -9.47
CA ARG A 92 8.76 10.74 -9.35
C ARG A 92 9.56 11.85 -8.68
N LEU A 93 10.37 11.51 -7.68
CA LEU A 93 11.20 12.47 -6.93
C LEU A 93 12.51 12.80 -7.66
N ARG A 94 12.90 12.00 -8.64
CA ARG A 94 14.09 12.26 -9.45
C ARG A 94 13.93 13.61 -10.17
N PRO A 95 14.92 14.51 -10.09
CA PRO A 95 14.94 15.71 -10.90
C PRO A 95 14.81 15.35 -12.38
N PRO A 96 14.16 16.17 -13.23
CA PRO A 96 14.11 15.93 -14.66
C PRO A 96 15.54 15.79 -15.18
N GLN A 97 15.92 14.56 -15.52
CA GLN A 97 17.16 14.33 -16.23
C GLN A 97 16.98 14.97 -17.60
N LYS A 98 17.93 15.81 -18.03
CA LYS A 98 17.98 16.27 -19.43
C LYS A 98 17.76 15.04 -20.30
N ILE A 99 16.69 15.05 -21.10
CA ILE A 99 16.27 13.94 -21.96
C ILE A 99 17.53 13.40 -22.62
N GLN A 100 17.97 12.20 -22.23
CA GLN A 100 19.12 11.59 -22.88
C GLN A 100 18.74 11.44 -24.35
N HIS A 101 19.50 12.08 -25.23
CA HIS A 101 19.16 12.17 -26.66
C HIS A 101 18.93 10.78 -27.28
N HIS A 102 19.56 9.72 -26.74
CA HIS A 102 19.38 8.33 -27.17
C HIS A 102 17.97 7.76 -26.95
N ARG A 103 17.16 8.26 -26.01
CA ARG A 103 15.76 7.80 -25.84
C ARG A 103 14.82 8.32 -26.92
N ARG A 104 15.20 9.35 -27.67
CA ARG A 104 14.37 9.87 -28.77
C ARG A 104 14.44 8.99 -30.02
N ASP A 105 15.47 8.16 -30.12
CA ASP A 105 15.75 7.32 -31.29
C ASP A 105 15.18 5.90 -31.16
N ASP A 106 14.47 5.60 -30.06
CA ASP A 106 13.84 4.29 -29.79
C ASP A 106 12.34 4.47 -29.43
N PRO A 107 11.46 4.63 -30.43
CA PRO A 107 10.02 4.77 -30.22
C PRO A 107 9.38 3.50 -29.64
N GLU A 108 9.89 2.31 -29.99
CA GLU A 108 9.37 1.04 -29.47
C GLU A 108 9.65 0.90 -27.96
N GLY A 109 10.86 1.20 -27.52
CA GLY A 109 11.22 1.18 -26.09
C GLY A 109 10.40 2.17 -25.26
N LEU A 110 10.14 3.36 -25.81
CA LEU A 110 9.25 4.34 -25.16
C LEU A 110 7.80 3.84 -25.05
N MET A 111 7.31 3.13 -26.06
CA MET A 111 5.95 2.59 -26.05
C MET A 111 5.79 1.48 -25.00
N LEU A 112 6.80 0.59 -24.87
CA LEU A 112 6.85 -0.42 -23.82
C LEU A 112 6.89 0.20 -22.41
N ASP A 113 7.70 1.25 -22.23
CA ASP A 113 7.76 1.99 -20.96
C ASP A 113 6.40 2.63 -20.62
N ILE A 114 5.72 3.22 -21.61
CA ILE A 114 4.38 3.81 -21.43
C ILE A 114 3.37 2.74 -20.99
N ASP A 115 3.36 1.59 -21.65
CA ASP A 115 2.40 0.53 -21.31
C ASP A 115 2.69 -0.08 -19.93
N ALA A 116 3.97 -0.30 -19.59
CA ALA A 116 4.36 -0.69 -18.24
C ALA A 116 3.88 0.30 -17.17
N LEU A 117 3.99 1.61 -17.44
CA LEU A 117 3.51 2.66 -16.54
C LEU A 117 1.98 2.68 -16.43
N LYS A 118 1.24 2.43 -17.52
CA LYS A 118 -0.24 2.31 -17.48
C LYS A 118 -0.66 1.14 -16.60
N PHE A 119 -0.02 -0.02 -16.76
CA PHE A 119 -0.30 -1.18 -15.91
C PHE A 119 0.00 -0.90 -14.44
N GLU A 120 1.14 -0.29 -14.12
CA GLU A 120 1.46 0.02 -12.72
C GLU A 120 0.51 1.08 -12.14
N LYS A 121 0.06 2.05 -12.94
CA LYS A 121 -0.97 3.02 -12.51
C LYS A 121 -2.26 2.31 -12.10
N GLU A 122 -2.73 1.37 -12.91
CA GLU A 122 -3.94 0.62 -12.61
C GLU A 122 -3.76 -0.28 -11.37
N ARG A 123 -2.59 -0.93 -11.25
CA ARG A 123 -2.26 -1.73 -10.07
C ARG A 123 -2.24 -0.91 -8.78
N LEU A 124 -1.72 0.32 -8.84
CA LEU A 124 -1.75 1.26 -7.72
C LEU A 124 -3.17 1.72 -7.39
N ARG A 125 -3.99 1.99 -8.40
CA ARG A 125 -5.41 2.35 -8.21
C ARG A 125 -6.14 1.24 -7.44
N LEU A 126 -6.02 0.00 -7.90
CA LEU A 126 -6.64 -1.17 -7.26
C LEU A 126 -6.14 -1.35 -5.82
N LEU A 127 -4.81 -1.26 -5.61
CA LEU A 127 -4.23 -1.35 -4.27
C LEU A 127 -4.86 -0.32 -3.32
N ASN A 128 -5.00 0.93 -3.76
CA ASN A 128 -5.60 1.98 -2.95
C ASN A 128 -7.06 1.68 -2.58
N GLN A 129 -7.87 1.20 -3.54
CA GLN A 129 -9.24 0.80 -3.27
C GLN A 129 -9.29 -0.29 -2.19
N ARG A 130 -8.42 -1.30 -2.31
CA ARG A 130 -8.28 -2.37 -1.32
C ARG A 130 -7.89 -1.86 0.06
N MET A 131 -6.95 -0.90 0.12
CA MET A 131 -6.49 -0.35 1.41
C MET A 131 -7.59 0.39 2.18
N ILE A 132 -8.68 0.79 1.51
CA ILE A 132 -9.87 1.40 2.14
C ILE A 132 -11.08 0.45 2.16
N GLY A 133 -10.86 -0.86 2.02
CA GLY A 133 -11.91 -1.87 2.14
C GLY A 133 -12.76 -2.06 0.88
N LYS A 134 -12.29 -1.64 -0.31
CA LYS A 134 -13.03 -1.75 -1.58
C LYS A 134 -12.31 -2.66 -2.57
N GLU A 135 -13.01 -3.21 -3.57
CA GLU A 135 -12.42 -4.07 -4.61
C GLU A 135 -11.65 -5.28 -4.03
N LEU A 136 -12.18 -5.86 -2.95
CA LEU A 136 -11.63 -7.04 -2.27
C LEU A 136 -12.15 -8.37 -2.85
N ASP A 137 -13.20 -8.32 -3.68
CA ASP A 137 -13.79 -9.49 -4.31
C ASP A 137 -12.72 -10.34 -5.04
N GLY A 138 -12.78 -11.65 -4.82
CA GLY A 138 -11.85 -12.61 -5.42
C GLY A 138 -10.47 -12.70 -4.76
N MET A 139 -10.22 -11.99 -3.66
CA MET A 139 -9.02 -12.23 -2.84
C MET A 139 -9.23 -13.46 -1.95
N SER A 140 -8.26 -14.37 -1.95
CA SER A 140 -8.24 -15.52 -1.04
C SER A 140 -7.93 -15.12 0.40
N TYR A 141 -8.23 -16.01 1.35
CA TYR A 141 -7.87 -15.83 2.76
C TYR A 141 -6.42 -15.40 2.96
N LEU A 142 -5.45 -16.11 2.35
CA LEU A 142 -4.02 -15.80 2.51
C LEU A 142 -3.64 -14.45 1.90
N GLU A 143 -4.29 -14.05 0.79
CA GLU A 143 -4.11 -12.73 0.22
C GLU A 143 -4.62 -11.63 1.15
N LEU A 144 -5.84 -11.79 1.69
CA LEU A 144 -6.43 -10.86 2.65
C LEU A 144 -5.61 -10.78 3.94
N TYR A 145 -5.19 -11.92 4.47
CA TYR A 145 -4.36 -12.04 5.67
C TYR A 145 -3.02 -11.30 5.52
N VAL A 146 -2.29 -11.55 4.43
CA VAL A 146 -1.04 -10.81 4.14
C VAL A 146 -1.33 -9.31 3.93
N PHE A 147 -2.46 -8.98 3.32
CA PHE A 147 -2.84 -7.61 3.03
C PHE A 147 -3.20 -6.79 4.29
N CYS A 148 -3.77 -7.41 5.32
CA CYS A 148 -3.96 -6.80 6.64
C CYS A 148 -2.65 -6.19 7.18
N PHE A 149 -1.53 -6.90 7.06
CA PHE A 149 -0.22 -6.37 7.48
C PHE A 149 0.25 -5.18 6.61
N GLU A 150 -0.10 -5.15 5.32
CA GLU A 150 0.20 -4.00 4.46
C GLU A 150 -0.58 -2.74 4.91
N ILE A 151 -1.85 -2.89 5.32
CA ILE A 151 -2.66 -1.79 5.85
C ILE A 151 -2.15 -1.32 7.21
N GLN A 152 -1.88 -2.24 8.14
CA GLN A 152 -1.32 -1.91 9.45
C GLN A 152 0.00 -1.14 9.34
N HIS A 153 0.88 -1.56 8.41
CA HIS A 153 2.10 -0.82 8.13
C HIS A 153 1.82 0.62 7.64
N GLY A 154 0.83 0.79 6.76
CA GLY A 154 0.39 2.12 6.31
C GLY A 154 -0.09 2.99 7.46
N MET A 155 -0.89 2.42 8.37
CA MET A 155 -1.39 3.10 9.57
C MET A 155 -0.26 3.54 10.49
N LEU A 156 0.70 2.65 10.76
CA LEU A 156 1.84 2.95 11.64
C LEU A 156 2.70 4.10 11.10
N GLU A 157 2.99 4.11 9.79
CA GLU A 157 3.76 5.19 9.18
C GLU A 157 2.99 6.52 9.18
N ALA A 158 1.66 6.48 8.95
CA ALA A 158 0.79 7.66 9.04
C ALA A 158 0.79 8.26 10.45
N GLU A 159 0.60 7.41 11.47
CA GLU A 159 0.59 7.82 12.88
C GLU A 159 1.94 8.41 13.29
N LYS A 160 3.04 7.74 12.93
CA LYS A 160 4.41 8.20 13.21
C LYS A 160 4.66 9.59 12.61
N MET A 161 4.29 9.79 11.34
CA MET A 161 4.45 11.10 10.70
C MET A 161 3.57 12.17 11.36
N ARG A 162 2.34 11.82 11.74
CA ARG A 162 1.44 12.75 12.42
C ARG A 162 2.03 13.21 13.75
N LYS A 163 2.59 12.28 14.55
CA LYS A 163 3.28 12.60 15.81
C LYS A 163 4.46 13.55 15.59
N ILE A 164 5.28 13.29 14.57
CA ILE A 164 6.42 14.17 14.21
C ILE A 164 5.94 15.58 13.86
N LYS A 165 4.85 15.71 13.09
CA LYS A 165 4.30 17.02 12.70
C LYS A 165 3.62 17.75 13.85
N GLY A 166 2.91 17.03 14.72
CA GLY A 166 2.29 17.60 15.92
C GLY A 166 3.31 18.05 16.98
N ALA A 167 4.50 17.44 17.00
CA ALA A 167 5.58 17.80 17.92
C ALA A 167 6.45 18.97 17.42
N ARG A 168 6.29 19.48 16.19
CA ARG A 168 6.96 20.71 15.76
C ARG A 168 6.32 21.88 16.53
N PRO A 169 7.08 22.64 17.33
CA PRO A 169 6.53 23.83 17.97
C PRO A 169 6.06 24.80 16.87
N VAL A 170 4.86 25.35 17.07
CA VAL A 170 4.43 26.57 16.37
C VAL A 170 5.51 27.60 16.66
N ASN A 171 6.28 27.97 15.64
CA ASN A 171 7.37 28.92 15.78
C ASN A 171 6.86 30.16 16.51
N MET A 172 7.55 30.53 17.59
CA MET A 172 7.35 31.80 18.27
C MET A 172 7.38 32.92 17.24
N GLU A 173 6.34 33.75 17.24
CA GLU A 173 6.35 35.00 16.50
C GLU A 173 7.61 35.79 16.88
N PRO A 174 8.35 36.37 15.92
CA PRO A 174 9.47 37.23 16.26
C PRO A 174 8.94 38.43 17.05
N ILE A 175 9.40 38.55 18.30
CA ILE A 175 9.17 39.73 19.13
C ILE A 175 9.67 40.95 18.35
N SER A 176 8.76 41.82 17.95
CA SER A 176 9.08 43.10 17.33
C SER A 176 9.99 43.91 18.27
N PRO A 177 11.19 44.32 17.84
CA PRO A 177 12.06 45.17 18.65
C PRO A 177 11.50 46.60 18.62
N GLY A 178 10.72 46.96 19.64
CA GLY A 178 10.08 48.28 19.68
C GLY A 178 9.46 48.72 21.02
N GLN A 179 9.82 48.10 22.15
CA GLN A 179 9.39 48.59 23.47
C GLN A 179 10.54 48.47 24.48
N ILE A 180 11.44 49.46 24.47
CA ILE A 180 12.12 50.02 25.66
C ILE A 180 12.22 51.52 25.43
#